data_AF-A0A494B9A3-F1
#
_entry.id   AF-A0A494B9A3-F1
#
_cell.length_a   1.000
_cell.length_b   1.000
_cell.length_c   1.000
_cell.angle_alpha   90.00
_cell.angle_beta   90.00
_cell.angle_gamma   90.00
#
_symmetry.space_group_name_H-M   'P 1'
#
loop_
_entity.id
_entity.type
_entity.pdbx_description
1 polymer ?
#
loop_
_entity_poly.entity_id
_entity_poly.type
_entity_poly.pdbx_seq_one_letter_code
_entity_poly.pdbx_strand_id
1 'polypeptide(L)'
;MPYSNLHPAIPRPRGHRSKYVALIFLVASLMILWVAKDPPNHTLKYLALHLASHELGLLLKNLCCLAEELCHVQSRYQGSYWKAVRACLGCPIHCMAMILLSSYFYFLQNTADIYLSWMFGLLVL
;
A
#
# COMPACT_ATOMS: atom_id res chain seq x y z
N MET A 1 -5.79 21.33 22.31
CA MET A 1 -6.05 21.24 23.75
C MET A 1 -4.73 21.02 24.47
N PRO A 2 -4.34 21.85 25.46
CA PRO A 2 -3.13 21.60 26.22
C PRO A 2 -3.35 20.39 27.12
N TYR A 3 -2.52 19.37 26.97
CA TYR A 3 -2.54 18.17 27.83
C TYR A 3 -2.11 18.59 29.24
N SER A 4 -3.02 18.50 30.21
CA SER A 4 -2.70 18.63 31.63
C SER A 4 -1.75 17.50 32.04
N ASN A 5 -0.55 17.86 32.50
CA ASN A 5 0.44 16.90 33.00
C ASN A 5 -0.02 16.33 34.36
N LEU A 6 -0.94 15.36 34.35
CA LEU A 6 -1.41 14.71 35.57
C LEU A 6 -0.29 13.88 36.23
N HIS A 7 0.42 13.05 35.45
CA HIS A 7 1.48 12.20 35.98
C HIS A 7 2.51 11.85 34.89
N PRO A 8 3.83 11.94 35.17
CA PRO A 8 4.89 11.77 34.16
C PRO A 8 4.99 10.34 33.60
N ALA A 9 4.46 9.34 34.29
CA ALA A 9 4.43 7.94 33.81
C ALA A 9 3.27 7.63 32.86
N ILE A 10 2.30 8.55 32.67
CA ILE A 10 1.18 8.30 31.74
C ILE A 10 1.69 8.49 30.30
N PRO A 11 1.57 7.47 29.43
CA PRO A 11 2.04 7.58 28.06
C PRO A 11 1.24 8.65 27.31
N ARG A 12 1.97 9.53 26.61
CA ARG A 12 1.37 10.55 25.77
C ARG A 12 0.82 9.93 24.48
N PRO A 13 -0.18 10.57 23.84
CA PRO A 13 -0.67 10.15 22.54
C PRO A 13 0.47 10.06 21.53
N ARG A 14 0.41 9.04 20.66
CA ARG A 14 1.42 8.85 19.62
C ARG A 14 1.46 10.07 18.70
N GLY A 15 2.60 10.77 18.71
CA GLY A 15 2.84 11.91 17.86
C GLY A 15 3.24 11.52 16.43
N HIS A 16 3.44 12.52 15.58
CA HIS A 16 3.78 12.35 14.17
C HIS A 16 5.27 12.09 13.90
N ARG A 17 6.12 12.07 14.93
CA ARG A 17 7.59 12.09 14.81
C ARG A 17 8.16 10.98 13.90
N SER A 18 7.54 9.80 13.91
CA SER A 18 7.97 8.68 13.07
C SER A 18 7.92 9.00 11.58
N LYS A 19 6.88 9.73 11.13
CA LYS A 19 6.73 10.11 9.72
C LYS A 19 7.84 11.05 9.26
N TYR A 20 8.23 12.00 10.11
CA TYR A 20 9.31 12.95 9.81
C TYR A 20 10.66 12.25 9.74
N VAL A 21 10.97 11.37 10.71
CA VAL A 21 12.23 10.63 10.69
C VAL A 21 12.31 9.71 9.47
N ALA A 22 11.23 9.02 9.14
CA ALA A 22 11.17 8.18 7.93
C ALA A 22 11.39 9.01 6.65
N LEU A 23 10.77 10.19 6.55
CA LEU A 23 10.96 11.10 5.42
C LEU A 23 12.41 11.57 5.30
N ILE A 24 13.01 12.02 6.41
CA ILE A 24 14.40 12.47 6.44
C ILE A 24 15.33 11.34 5.97
N PHE A 25 15.11 10.13 6.46
CA PHE A 25 15.92 8.97 6.09
C PHE A 25 15.77 8.62 4.60
N LEU A 26 14.55 8.68 4.05
CA LEU A 26 14.28 8.41 2.64
C LEU A 26 14.92 9.47 1.71
N VAL A 27 14.86 10.74 2.10
CA VAL A 27 15.54 11.81 1.35
C VAL A 27 17.05 11.65 1.40
N ALA A 28 17.61 11.35 2.57
CA ALA A 28 19.04 11.14 2.73
C ALA A 28 19.55 9.96 1.89
N SER A 29 18.83 8.83 1.87
CA SER A 29 19.20 7.67 1.05
C SER A 29 19.11 7.98 -0.45
N LEU A 30 18.09 8.73 -0.88
CA LEU A 30 17.97 9.16 -2.28
C LEU A 30 19.14 10.08 -2.69
N MET A 31 19.56 11.00 -1.83
CA MET A 31 20.71 11.86 -2.08
C MET A 31 22.03 11.06 -2.20
N ILE A 32 22.21 10.03 -1.37
CA ILE A 32 23.37 9.13 -1.45
C ILE A 32 23.37 8.38 -2.80
N LEU A 33 22.23 7.83 -3.20
CA LEU A 33 22.07 7.15 -4.50
C LEU A 33 22.32 8.11 -5.68
N TRP A 34 21.89 9.37 -5.57
CA TRP A 34 22.14 10.39 -6.58
C TRP A 34 23.63 10.69 -6.76
N VAL A 35 24.36 10.83 -5.65
CA VAL A 35 25.82 11.07 -5.66
C VAL A 35 26.58 9.88 -6.23
N ALA A 36 26.10 8.65 -6.01
CA ALA A 36 26.70 7.44 -6.51
C ALA A 36 26.69 7.31 -8.06
N LYS A 37 25.93 8.15 -8.79
CA LYS A 37 25.84 8.21 -10.26
C LYS A 37 25.42 6.89 -10.96
N ASP A 38 24.88 5.93 -10.22
CA ASP A 38 24.36 4.71 -10.83
C ASP A 38 23.13 5.02 -11.71
N PRO A 39 23.03 4.45 -12.92
CA PRO A 39 21.90 4.70 -13.81
C PRO A 39 20.61 4.15 -13.19
N PRO A 40 19.63 5.01 -12.85
CA PRO A 40 18.47 4.63 -12.04
C PRO A 40 17.44 3.79 -12.82
N ASN A 41 17.62 3.60 -14.12
CA ASN A 41 16.61 3.02 -15.01
C ASN A 41 16.22 1.59 -14.63
N HIS A 42 17.17 0.75 -14.20
CA HIS A 42 16.86 -0.63 -13.78
C HIS A 42 16.27 -0.66 -12.37
N THR A 43 16.85 0.08 -11.44
CA THR A 43 16.39 0.17 -10.04
C THR A 43 14.97 0.70 -9.93
N LEU A 44 14.62 1.73 -10.71
CA LEU A 44 13.26 2.28 -10.75
C LEU A 44 12.24 1.30 -11.32
N LYS A 45 12.62 0.49 -12.32
CA LYS A 45 11.75 -0.56 -12.86
C LYS A 45 11.46 -1.64 -11.80
N TYR A 46 12.49 -2.13 -11.12
CA TYR A 46 12.30 -3.11 -10.04
C TYR A 46 11.52 -2.54 -8.86
N LEU A 47 11.76 -1.27 -8.49
CA LEU A 47 10.99 -0.57 -7.47
C LEU A 47 9.51 -0.47 -7.87
N ALA A 48 9.22 -0.09 -9.11
CA ALA A 48 7.85 0.01 -9.62
C ALA A 48 7.15 -1.35 -9.59
N LEU A 49 7.84 -2.43 -9.97
CA LEU A 49 7.30 -3.80 -9.90
C LEU A 49 7.05 -4.23 -8.45
N HIS A 50 7.97 -3.93 -7.53
CA HIS A 50 7.82 -4.26 -6.12
C HIS A 50 6.66 -3.48 -5.46
N LEU A 51 6.49 -2.21 -5.82
CA LEU A 51 5.35 -1.41 -5.37
C LEU A 51 4.04 -1.96 -5.94
N ALA A 52 4.01 -2.27 -7.24
CA ALA A 52 2.84 -2.86 -7.88
C ALA A 52 2.45 -4.20 -7.24
N SER A 53 3.41 -5.07 -6.96
CA SER A 53 3.15 -6.36 -6.31
C SER A 53 2.64 -6.19 -4.88
N HIS A 54 3.20 -5.25 -4.12
CA HIS A 54 2.73 -4.91 -2.77
C HIS A 54 1.29 -4.37 -2.78
N GLU A 55 0.96 -3.46 -3.71
CA GLU A 55 -0.40 -2.95 -3.87
C GLU A 55 -1.38 -4.06 -4.27
N LEU A 56 -1.01 -4.95 -5.18
CA LEU A 56 -1.82 -6.12 -5.55
C LEU A 56 -2.08 -7.05 -4.36
N GLY A 57 -1.07 -7.30 -3.52
CA GLY A 57 -1.23 -8.09 -2.29
C GLY A 57 -2.21 -7.46 -1.30
N LEU A 58 -2.15 -6.13 -1.13
CA LEU A 58 -3.11 -5.39 -0.30
C LEU A 58 -4.53 -5.49 -0.86
N LEU A 59 -4.69 -5.38 -2.18
CA LEU A 59 -5.99 -5.54 -2.85
C LEU A 59 -6.56 -6.95 -2.66
N LEU A 60 -5.73 -7.99 -2.84
CA LEU A 60 -6.13 -9.37 -2.61
C LEU A 60 -6.57 -9.59 -1.16
N LYS A 61 -5.81 -9.08 -0.19
CA LYS A 61 -6.19 -9.14 1.22
C LYS A 61 -7.54 -8.47 1.47
N ASN A 62 -7.76 -7.28 0.91
CA ASN A 62 -9.03 -6.56 1.05
C ASN A 62 -10.19 -7.31 0.38
N LEU A 63 -9.95 -8.01 -0.74
CA LEU A 63 -10.94 -8.87 -1.38
C LEU A 63 -11.28 -10.10 -0.52
N CYS A 64 -10.29 -10.72 0.12
CA CYS A 64 -10.53 -11.81 1.07
C CYS A 64 -11.35 -11.32 2.27
N CYS A 65 -11.00 -10.17 2.86
CA CYS A 65 -11.79 -9.57 3.93
C CYS A 65 -13.20 -9.19 3.47
N LEU A 66 -13.35 -8.69 2.24
CA LEU A 66 -14.66 -8.39 1.67
C LEU A 66 -15.50 -9.66 1.54
N ALA A 67 -14.91 -10.78 1.09
CA ALA A 67 -15.62 -12.05 0.98
C ALA A 67 -16.18 -12.51 2.34
N GLU A 68 -15.41 -12.35 3.41
CA GLU A 68 -15.88 -12.63 4.77
C GLU A 68 -16.98 -11.65 5.22
N GLU A 69 -16.81 -10.36 4.98
CA GLU A 69 -17.78 -9.32 5.37
C GLU A 69 -19.09 -9.38 4.56
N LEU A 70 -19.08 -9.99 3.36
CA LEU A 70 -20.29 -10.23 2.56
C LEU A 70 -21.30 -11.14 3.28
N CYS A 71 -20.81 -12.11 4.06
CA CYS A 71 -21.65 -12.97 4.91
C CYS A 71 -22.33 -12.20 6.05
N HIS A 72 -21.81 -11.02 6.41
CA HIS A 72 -22.29 -10.17 7.49
C HIS A 72 -23.02 -8.91 7.01
N VAL A 73 -23.38 -8.83 5.71
CA VAL A 73 -24.08 -7.68 5.13
C VAL A 73 -25.38 -7.36 5.83
N GLN A 74 -26.17 -8.37 6.16
CA GLN A 74 -27.47 -8.17 6.80
C GLN A 74 -27.34 -7.70 8.25
N SER A 75 -26.44 -8.30 9.03
CA SER A 75 -26.30 -8.03 10.47
C SER A 75 -25.50 -6.76 10.78
N ARG A 76 -24.41 -6.51 10.03
CA ARG A 76 -23.48 -5.38 10.30
C ARG A 76 -23.75 -4.16 9.42
N TYR A 77 -24.15 -4.38 8.16
CA TYR A 77 -24.30 -3.30 7.17
C TYR A 77 -25.76 -3.00 6.80
N GLN A 78 -26.73 -3.57 7.53
CA GLN A 78 -28.17 -3.33 7.34
C GLN A 78 -28.64 -3.65 5.92
N GLY A 79 -28.07 -4.71 5.31
CA GLY A 79 -28.40 -5.11 3.93
C GLY A 79 -27.70 -4.29 2.85
N SER A 80 -26.89 -3.27 3.20
CA SER A 80 -26.23 -2.42 2.21
C SER A 80 -24.87 -2.98 1.77
N TYR A 81 -24.83 -3.58 0.58
CA TYR A 81 -23.59 -4.06 -0.04
C TYR A 81 -22.57 -2.94 -0.27
N TRP A 82 -23.01 -1.76 -0.72
CA TRP A 82 -22.10 -0.63 -0.96
C TRP A 82 -21.40 -0.15 0.33
N LYS A 83 -22.09 -0.23 1.47
CA LYS A 83 -21.52 0.11 2.78
C LYS A 83 -20.45 -0.90 3.20
N ALA A 84 -20.67 -2.19 2.95
CA ALA A 84 -19.69 -3.24 3.20
C ALA A 84 -18.43 -3.08 2.34
N VAL A 85 -18.62 -2.83 1.03
CA VAL A 85 -17.53 -2.58 0.08
C VAL A 85 -16.72 -1.34 0.50
N ARG A 86 -17.37 -0.22 0.80
CA ARG A 86 -16.69 1.00 1.25
C ARG A 86 -15.97 0.81 2.59
N ALA A 87 -16.50 0.00 3.50
CA ALA A 87 -15.83 -0.29 4.77
C ALA A 87 -14.57 -1.14 4.58
N CYS A 88 -14.60 -2.13 3.69
CA CYS A 88 -13.45 -3.02 3.43
C CYS A 88 -12.36 -2.36 2.58
N LEU A 89 -12.75 -1.67 1.51
CA LEU A 89 -11.82 -1.06 0.55
C LEU A 89 -11.43 0.39 0.93
N GLY A 90 -12.10 0.97 1.94
CA GLY A 90 -11.92 2.35 2.34
C GLY A 90 -12.32 3.32 1.23
N CYS A 91 -11.32 3.86 0.52
CA CYS A 91 -11.54 4.77 -0.60
C CYS A 91 -11.48 3.99 -1.94
N PRO A 92 -12.62 3.69 -2.59
CA PRO A 92 -12.63 2.92 -3.84
C PRO A 92 -11.89 3.64 -4.97
N ILE A 93 -11.84 4.97 -4.93
CA ILE A 93 -11.10 5.78 -5.93
C ILE A 93 -9.60 5.50 -5.83
N HIS A 94 -9.05 5.41 -4.61
CA HIS A 94 -7.64 5.10 -4.41
C HIS A 94 -7.31 3.69 -4.89
N CYS A 95 -8.18 2.72 -4.58
CA CYS A 95 -8.08 1.35 -5.07
C CYS A 95 -8.03 1.29 -6.60
N MET A 96 -8.95 1.97 -7.30
CA MET A 96 -8.98 1.99 -8.77
C MET A 96 -7.77 2.69 -9.36
N ALA A 97 -7.31 3.79 -8.76
CA ALA A 97 -6.09 4.47 -9.18
C ALA A 97 -4.86 3.56 -9.06
N MET A 98 -4.76 2.77 -7.98
CA MET A 98 -3.66 1.82 -7.79
C MET A 98 -3.70 0.69 -8.82
N ILE A 99 -4.88 0.15 -9.14
CA ILE A 99 -5.03 -0.87 -10.19
C ILE A 99 -4.59 -0.33 -11.56
N LEU A 100 -5.04 0.88 -11.92
CA LEU A 100 -4.67 1.53 -13.18
C LEU A 100 -3.16 1.83 -13.27
N LEU A 101 -2.57 2.27 -12.17
CA LEU A 101 -1.13 2.53 -12.10
C LEU A 101 -0.34 1.23 -12.26
N SER A 102 -0.76 0.16 -11.57
CA SER A 102 -0.14 -1.16 -11.70
C SER A 102 -0.26 -1.73 -13.11
N SER A 103 -1.43 -1.59 -13.76
CA SER A 103 -1.62 -2.09 -15.13
C SER A 103 -0.84 -1.29 -16.17
N TYR A 104 -0.68 0.02 -15.96
CA TYR A 104 0.19 0.86 -16.78
C TYR A 104 1.66 0.41 -16.69
N PHE A 105 2.18 0.19 -15.48
CA PHE A 105 3.55 -0.32 -15.31
C PHE A 105 3.73 -1.72 -15.88
N TYR A 106 2.71 -2.58 -15.78
CA TYR A 106 2.71 -3.89 -16.43
C TYR A 106 2.83 -3.77 -17.95
N PHE A 107 2.00 -2.93 -18.58
CA PHE A 107 2.02 -2.74 -20.02
C PHE A 107 3.33 -2.10 -20.52
N LEU A 108 3.93 -1.23 -19.72
CA LEU A 108 5.23 -0.62 -20.04
C LEU A 108 6.39 -1.63 -20.01
N GLN A 109 6.23 -2.76 -19.32
CA GLN A 109 7.26 -3.78 -19.10
C GLN A 109 7.12 -5.01 -20.04
N ASN A 110 6.29 -4.92 -21.09
CA ASN A 110 5.89 -5.96 -22.06
C ASN A 110 7.03 -6.61 -22.91
N THR A 111 8.28 -6.60 -22.41
CA THR A 111 9.42 -7.37 -22.93
C THR A 111 9.87 -8.47 -21.96
N ALA A 112 9.15 -8.71 -20.86
CA ALA A 112 9.58 -9.62 -19.78
C ALA A 112 8.46 -10.56 -19.27
N ASP A 113 7.64 -11.11 -20.18
CA ASP A 113 6.47 -11.96 -19.89
C ASP A 113 6.76 -13.17 -18.97
N ILE A 114 8.00 -13.66 -18.94
CA ILE A 114 8.37 -14.87 -18.21
C ILE A 114 8.53 -14.64 -16.70
N TYR A 115 8.96 -13.45 -16.26
CA TYR A 115 9.23 -13.18 -14.83
C TYR A 115 7.95 -12.95 -14.02
N LEU A 116 6.87 -12.53 -14.69
CA LEU A 116 5.71 -11.97 -14.00
C LEU A 116 4.65 -13.02 -13.66
N SER A 117 4.49 -14.06 -14.49
CA SER A 117 3.66 -15.24 -14.16
C SER A 117 4.18 -15.96 -12.90
N TRP A 118 5.50 -16.03 -12.73
CA TRP A 118 6.14 -16.55 -11.52
C TRP A 118 5.96 -15.62 -10.32
N MET A 119 6.02 -14.30 -10.50
CA MET A 119 5.73 -13.36 -9.41
C MET A 119 4.28 -13.45 -8.93
N PHE A 120 3.30 -13.63 -9.81
CA PHE A 120 1.92 -13.88 -9.38
C PHE A 120 1.79 -15.21 -8.64
N GLY A 121 2.45 -16.26 -9.12
CA GLY A 121 2.50 -17.55 -8.43
C GLY A 121 3.09 -17.44 -7.01
N LEU A 122 4.17 -16.65 -6.85
CA LEU A 122 4.82 -16.41 -5.55
C LEU A 122 4.04 -15.45 -4.64
N LEU A 123 3.26 -14.53 -5.20
CA LEU A 123 2.46 -13.57 -4.41
C LEU A 123 1.18 -14.21 -3.86
N VAL A 124 0.70 -15.26 -4.52
CA VAL A 124 -0.50 -16.03 -4.12
C VAL A 124 -0.15 -17.17 -3.15
N LEU A 125 1.11 -17.63 -3.14
CA LEU A 125 1.61 -18.68 -2.25
C LEU A 125 1.87 -18.14 -0.83
#